data_AF-A0A376S6I5-F1
#
_entry.id   AF-A0A376S6I5-F1
#
_cell.length_a   1.000
_cell.length_b   1.000
_cell.length_c   1.000
_cell.angle_alpha   90.00
_cell.angle_beta   90.00
_cell.angle_gamma   90.00
#
_symmetry.space_group_name_H-M   'P 1'
#
loop_
_entity.id
_entity.type
_entity.pdbx_description
1 polymer ?
#
loop_
_entity_poly.entity_id
_entity_poly.type
_entity_poly.pdbx_seq_one_letter_code
_entity_poly.pdbx_strand_id
1 'polypeptide(L)'
;MQVGIRPEYLDRLPHAFSGGQRQRIAIARALSSQPDVIVLDEPTSALDISVQAQILNLLVTLQENRELTYVLISHNVSVIRHMSDRVAVMYLGQIVELGDAQQVLTAPAHPYTRLLLDSLPAIDKPLEEEWALRKTDLPGNRTLPQGCFFRERCPLATHGCEVRQSLTIREDGREIRCWRAL
;
A
#
# COMPACT_ATOMS: atom_id res chain seq x y z
N MET A 1 9.89 2.95 -28.20
CA MET A 1 8.71 2.38 -27.50
C MET A 1 8.57 3.04 -26.13
N GLN A 2 7.36 3.36 -25.71
CA GLN A 2 7.05 4.13 -24.49
C GLN A 2 7.61 3.52 -23.19
N VAL A 3 7.88 2.21 -23.15
CA VAL A 3 8.41 1.51 -21.96
C VAL A 3 9.92 1.24 -22.00
N GLY A 4 10.64 1.70 -23.02
CA GLY A 4 12.10 1.50 -23.13
C GLY A 4 12.54 0.08 -23.51
N ILE A 5 11.65 -0.74 -24.06
CA ILE A 5 11.96 -2.05 -24.66
C ILE A 5 12.37 -1.86 -26.12
N ARG A 6 13.42 -2.55 -26.56
CA ARG A 6 13.94 -2.49 -27.93
C ARG A 6 13.32 -3.58 -28.81
N PRO A 7 13.15 -3.35 -30.13
CA PRO A 7 12.59 -4.37 -31.04
C PRO A 7 13.40 -5.67 -31.07
N GLU A 8 14.73 -5.60 -30.88
CA GLU A 8 15.64 -6.74 -30.82
C GLU A 8 15.37 -7.73 -29.66
N TYR A 9 14.40 -7.44 -28.80
CA TYR A 9 14.03 -8.29 -27.66
C TYR A 9 12.88 -9.25 -27.98
N LEU A 10 12.26 -9.16 -29.16
CA LEU A 10 11.09 -9.97 -29.53
C LEU A 10 11.36 -11.49 -29.50
N ASP A 11 12.55 -11.91 -29.90
CA ASP A 11 12.89 -13.34 -29.99
C ASP A 11 13.49 -13.91 -28.69
N ARG A 12 13.57 -13.10 -27.62
CA ARG A 12 14.18 -13.52 -26.36
C ARG A 12 13.17 -14.19 -25.44
N LEU A 13 13.63 -15.23 -24.74
CA LEU A 13 12.83 -15.93 -23.73
C LEU A 13 12.83 -15.18 -22.39
N PRO A 14 11.80 -15.37 -21.52
CA PRO A 14 11.64 -14.63 -20.26
C PRO A 14 12.86 -14.62 -19.34
N HIS A 15 13.65 -15.69 -19.31
CA HIS A 15 14.84 -15.81 -18.46
C HIS A 15 16.03 -14.97 -18.93
N ALA A 16 16.00 -14.46 -20.17
CA ALA A 16 17.04 -13.61 -20.73
C ALA A 16 16.89 -12.12 -20.34
N PHE A 17 15.92 -11.79 -19.49
CA PHE A 17 15.60 -10.43 -19.09
C PHE A 17 15.88 -10.17 -17.61
N SER A 18 16.41 -8.99 -17.29
CA SER A 18 16.51 -8.51 -15.91
C SER A 18 15.12 -8.32 -15.28
N GLY A 19 15.06 -8.19 -13.96
CA GLY A 19 13.81 -7.89 -13.25
C GLY A 19 13.11 -6.64 -13.80
N GLY A 20 13.86 -5.55 -13.98
CA GLY A 20 13.32 -4.31 -14.54
C GLY A 20 12.85 -4.43 -15.99
N GLN A 21 13.54 -5.23 -16.82
CA GLN A 21 13.09 -5.50 -18.19
C GLN A 21 11.80 -6.30 -18.21
N ARG A 22 11.68 -7.35 -17.37
CA ARG A 22 10.45 -8.12 -17.21
C ARG A 22 9.29 -7.23 -16.74
N GLN A 23 9.55 -6.29 -15.83
CA GLN A 23 8.55 -5.34 -15.38
C GLN A 23 8.10 -4.39 -16.50
N ARG A 24 9.04 -3.84 -17.29
CA ARG A 24 8.71 -3.02 -18.48
C ARG A 24 7.89 -3.78 -19.52
N ILE A 25 8.18 -5.07 -19.72
CA ILE A 25 7.38 -5.94 -20.59
C ILE A 25 5.98 -6.15 -20.01
N ALA A 26 5.85 -6.37 -18.70
CA ALA A 26 4.55 -6.51 -18.04
C ALA A 26 3.71 -5.23 -18.17
N ILE A 27 4.32 -4.05 -17.99
CA ILE A 27 3.67 -2.74 -18.21
C ILE A 27 3.26 -2.59 -19.68
N ALA A 28 4.13 -2.90 -20.63
CA ALA A 28 3.79 -2.85 -22.06
C ALA A 28 2.61 -3.76 -22.41
N ARG A 29 2.56 -4.95 -21.82
CA ARG A 29 1.46 -5.91 -21.98
C ARG A 29 0.16 -5.37 -21.39
N ALA A 30 0.20 -4.70 -20.24
CA ALA A 30 -1.00 -4.07 -19.68
C ALA A 30 -1.51 -2.91 -20.55
N LEU A 31 -0.61 -2.13 -21.14
CA LEU A 31 -0.95 -0.99 -21.99
C LEU A 31 -1.45 -1.38 -23.39
N SER A 32 -1.19 -2.60 -23.85
CA SER A 32 -1.54 -3.01 -25.22
C SER A 32 -3.06 -3.01 -25.46
N SER A 33 -3.86 -3.15 -24.41
CA SER A 33 -5.32 -3.07 -24.46
C SER A 33 -5.87 -1.64 -24.36
N GLN A 34 -5.02 -0.62 -24.28
CA GLN A 34 -5.41 0.78 -24.10
C GLN A 34 -6.39 0.99 -22.93
N PRO A 35 -6.04 0.57 -21.70
CA PRO A 35 -6.95 0.62 -20.56
C PRO A 35 -7.10 2.04 -20.00
N ASP A 36 -8.23 2.32 -19.38
CA ASP A 36 -8.41 3.52 -18.54
C ASP A 36 -7.87 3.30 -17.11
N VAL A 37 -7.84 2.03 -16.65
CA VAL A 37 -7.46 1.64 -15.28
C VAL A 37 -6.44 0.50 -15.30
N ILE A 38 -5.38 0.63 -14.49
CA ILE A 38 -4.38 -0.43 -14.28
C ILE A 38 -4.27 -0.75 -12.78
N VAL A 39 -4.34 -2.05 -12.46
CA VAL A 39 -4.03 -2.56 -11.11
C VAL A 39 -2.55 -2.91 -11.04
N LEU A 40 -1.83 -2.27 -10.13
CA LEU A 40 -0.40 -2.47 -9.90
C LEU A 40 -0.22 -3.25 -8.60
N ASP A 41 -0.10 -4.57 -8.69
CA ASP A 41 0.11 -5.44 -7.54
C ASP A 41 1.62 -5.62 -7.27
N GLU A 42 2.11 -4.95 -6.22
CA GLU A 42 3.52 -5.00 -5.78
C GLU A 42 4.54 -4.78 -6.93
N PRO A 43 4.38 -3.70 -7.74
CA PRO A 43 5.02 -3.56 -9.05
C PRO A 43 6.56 -3.45 -9.00
N THR A 44 7.14 -3.28 -7.81
CA THR A 44 8.58 -3.07 -7.62
C THR A 44 9.20 -3.97 -6.56
N SER A 45 8.45 -4.91 -5.98
CA SER A 45 8.88 -5.74 -4.84
C SER A 45 10.11 -6.62 -5.14
N ALA A 46 10.29 -7.04 -6.40
CA ALA A 46 11.39 -7.90 -6.83
C ALA A 46 12.56 -7.14 -7.48
N LEU A 47 12.62 -5.81 -7.33
CA LEU A 47 13.59 -4.96 -8.00
C LEU A 47 14.57 -4.35 -6.99
N ASP A 48 15.80 -4.11 -7.42
CA ASP A 48 16.74 -3.29 -6.66
C ASP A 48 16.25 -1.83 -6.60
N ILE A 49 16.71 -1.07 -5.59
CA ILE A 49 16.27 0.30 -5.31
C ILE A 49 16.42 1.22 -6.52
N SER A 50 17.50 1.06 -7.30
CA SER A 50 17.77 1.92 -8.46
C SER A 50 16.79 1.65 -9.60
N VAL A 51 16.49 0.38 -9.88
CA VAL A 51 15.55 -0.04 -10.91
C VAL A 51 14.11 0.26 -10.48
N GLN A 52 13.79 0.09 -9.20
CA GLN A 52 12.50 0.50 -8.63
C GLN A 52 12.20 1.97 -8.95
N ALA A 53 13.12 2.90 -8.66
CA ALA A 53 12.93 4.31 -8.97
C ALA A 53 12.68 4.56 -10.47
N GLN A 54 13.39 3.86 -11.36
CA GLN A 54 13.18 3.96 -12.80
C GLN A 54 11.80 3.47 -13.25
N ILE A 55 11.28 2.40 -12.63
CA ILE A 55 9.94 1.88 -12.93
C ILE A 55 8.86 2.82 -12.41
N LEU A 56 9.01 3.37 -11.21
CA LEU A 56 8.05 4.33 -10.65
C LEU A 56 7.96 5.59 -11.51
N ASN A 57 9.11 6.16 -11.89
CA ASN A 57 9.14 7.32 -12.80
C ASN A 57 8.47 7.01 -14.15
N LEU A 58 8.72 5.82 -14.70
CA LEU A 58 8.03 5.38 -15.92
C LEU A 58 6.51 5.34 -15.72
N LEU A 59 6.03 4.78 -14.61
CA LEU A 59 4.59 4.67 -14.33
C LEU A 59 3.96 6.06 -14.19
N VAL A 60 4.60 7.00 -13.50
CA VAL A 60 4.13 8.40 -13.39
C VAL A 60 4.05 9.05 -14.77
N THR A 61 5.12 8.96 -15.57
CA THR A 61 5.11 9.49 -16.95
C THR A 61 4.02 8.86 -17.82
N LEU A 62 3.75 7.56 -17.65
CA LEU A 62 2.66 6.89 -18.37
C LEU A 62 1.28 7.36 -17.91
N GLN A 63 1.12 7.61 -16.61
CA GLN A 63 -0.12 8.09 -16.01
C GLN A 63 -0.51 9.44 -16.61
N GLU A 64 0.42 10.38 -16.62
CA GLU A 64 0.23 11.74 -17.14
C GLU A 64 -0.06 11.75 -18.63
N ASN A 65 0.71 10.98 -19.42
CA ASN A 65 0.60 11.01 -20.88
C ASN A 65 -0.63 10.27 -21.43
N ARG A 66 -1.23 9.39 -20.64
CA ARG A 66 -2.34 8.52 -21.08
C ARG A 66 -3.59 8.67 -20.20
N GLU A 67 -3.58 9.60 -19.25
CA GLU A 67 -4.66 9.84 -18.30
C GLU A 67 -5.11 8.56 -17.57
N LEU A 68 -4.13 7.73 -17.17
CA LEU A 68 -4.41 6.43 -16.55
C LEU A 68 -4.82 6.59 -15.09
N THR A 69 -5.77 5.77 -14.66
CA THR A 69 -6.07 5.56 -13.24
C THR A 69 -5.31 4.35 -12.72
N TYR A 70 -4.62 4.50 -11.60
CA TYR A 70 -3.91 3.39 -10.95
C TYR A 70 -4.59 2.97 -9.66
N VAL A 71 -4.73 1.65 -9.50
CA VAL A 71 -4.98 1.02 -8.20
C VAL A 71 -3.68 0.33 -7.78
N LEU A 72 -2.94 0.97 -6.89
CA LEU A 72 -1.65 0.48 -6.41
C LEU A 72 -1.83 -0.35 -5.12
N ILE A 73 -1.28 -1.55 -5.12
CA ILE A 73 -1.15 -2.42 -3.95
C ILE A 73 0.34 -2.50 -3.61
N SER A 74 0.69 -2.12 -2.38
CA SER A 74 2.07 -2.07 -1.93
C SER A 74 2.12 -2.16 -0.40
N HIS A 75 3.16 -2.81 0.13
CA HIS A 75 3.55 -2.70 1.53
C HIS A 75 4.61 -1.61 1.77
N ASN A 76 5.15 -1.00 0.72
CA ASN A 76 6.18 0.03 0.81
C ASN A 76 5.57 1.43 0.87
N VAL A 77 5.61 2.05 2.06
CA VAL A 77 5.05 3.37 2.32
C VAL A 77 5.70 4.49 1.50
N SER A 78 6.98 4.38 1.17
CA SER A 78 7.65 5.38 0.32
C SER A 78 7.09 5.38 -1.11
N VAL A 79 6.74 4.20 -1.64
CA VAL A 79 6.09 4.08 -2.95
C VAL A 79 4.67 4.65 -2.88
N ILE A 80 3.91 4.27 -1.86
CA ILE A 80 2.54 4.76 -1.65
C ILE A 80 2.52 6.29 -1.58
N ARG A 81 3.41 6.87 -0.75
CA ARG A 81 3.55 8.33 -0.57
C ARG A 81 3.85 9.06 -1.87
N HIS A 82 4.59 8.44 -2.77
CA HIS A 82 5.01 9.07 -4.03
C HIS A 82 3.95 8.95 -5.14
N MET A 83 3.18 7.86 -5.16
CA MET A 83 2.30 7.52 -6.29
C MET A 83 0.80 7.68 -6.05
N SER A 84 0.37 7.82 -4.79
CA SER A 84 -1.05 7.70 -4.46
C SER A 84 -1.64 9.04 -4.04
N ASP A 85 -2.79 9.40 -4.61
CA ASP A 85 -3.60 10.54 -4.14
C ASP A 85 -4.38 10.17 -2.87
N ARG A 86 -4.87 8.93 -2.81
CA ARG A 86 -5.62 8.36 -1.68
C ARG A 86 -5.03 7.03 -1.24
N VAL A 87 -5.17 6.72 0.03
CA VAL A 87 -4.64 5.48 0.64
C VAL A 87 -5.74 4.76 1.40
N ALA A 88 -5.90 3.47 1.11
CA ALA A 88 -6.67 2.53 1.91
C ALA A 88 -5.71 1.61 2.68
N VAL A 89 -5.80 1.62 4.00
CA VAL A 89 -5.05 0.72 4.88
C VAL A 89 -5.92 -0.47 5.21
N MET A 90 -5.38 -1.68 5.00
CA MET A 90 -6.10 -2.92 5.22
C MET A 90 -5.51 -3.74 6.37
N TYR A 91 -6.38 -4.36 7.16
CA TYR A 91 -6.00 -5.35 8.18
C TYR A 91 -6.93 -6.57 8.08
N LEU A 92 -6.36 -7.76 7.90
CA LEU A 92 -7.10 -9.04 7.75
C LEU A 92 -8.28 -8.94 6.77
N GLY A 93 -8.05 -8.33 5.60
CA GLY A 93 -9.05 -8.19 4.53
C GLY A 93 -10.09 -7.09 4.75
N GLN A 94 -9.97 -6.26 5.80
CA GLN A 94 -10.84 -5.10 6.03
C GLN A 94 -10.10 -3.80 5.80
N ILE A 95 -10.71 -2.86 5.08
CA ILE A 95 -10.28 -1.46 5.12
C ILE A 95 -10.54 -0.94 6.53
N VAL A 96 -9.48 -0.48 7.19
CA VAL A 96 -9.52 0.09 8.53
C VAL A 96 -9.41 1.61 8.55
N GLU A 97 -8.78 2.17 7.52
CA GLU A 97 -8.64 3.61 7.32
C GLU A 97 -8.51 3.90 5.82
N LEU A 98 -9.25 4.89 5.32
CA LEU A 98 -9.21 5.35 3.94
C LEU A 98 -9.32 6.87 3.91
N GLY A 99 -8.42 7.54 3.19
CA GLY A 99 -8.40 8.99 3.10
C GLY A 99 -7.41 9.51 2.08
N ASP A 100 -7.21 10.82 2.07
CA ASP A 100 -6.10 11.47 1.37
C ASP A 100 -4.75 10.87 1.83
N ALA A 101 -3.84 10.65 0.89
CA ALA A 101 -2.56 10.02 1.18
C ALA A 101 -1.73 10.81 2.19
N GLN A 102 -1.70 12.15 2.08
CA GLN A 102 -0.96 12.99 3.01
C GLN A 102 -1.54 12.87 4.42
N GLN A 103 -2.87 12.95 4.56
CA GLN A 103 -3.53 12.85 5.86
C GLN A 103 -3.29 11.49 6.52
N VAL A 104 -3.53 10.38 5.80
CA VAL A 104 -3.39 9.01 6.34
C VAL A 104 -1.94 8.72 6.73
N LEU A 105 -0.97 9.20 5.95
CA LEU A 105 0.46 8.91 6.15
C LEU A 105 1.18 9.87 7.09
N THR A 106 0.51 10.90 7.63
CA THR A 106 1.12 11.88 8.56
C THR A 106 0.35 12.02 9.88
N ALA A 107 -0.97 11.89 9.85
CA ALA A 107 -1.83 11.95 11.02
C ALA A 107 -2.79 10.73 11.06
N PRO A 108 -2.26 9.50 11.14
CA PRO A 108 -3.07 8.29 11.09
C PRO A 108 -4.07 8.25 12.26
N ALA A 109 -5.34 8.00 11.95
CA ALA A 109 -6.42 7.96 12.93
C ALA A 109 -6.66 6.56 13.49
N HIS A 110 -6.47 5.52 12.69
CA HIS A 110 -6.66 4.15 13.14
C HIS A 110 -5.41 3.64 13.88
N PRO A 111 -5.54 3.01 15.07
CA PRO A 111 -4.39 2.54 15.85
C PRO A 111 -3.45 1.58 15.10
N TYR A 112 -4.00 0.75 14.21
CA TYR A 112 -3.20 -0.10 13.32
C TYR A 112 -2.37 0.70 12.31
N THR A 113 -2.96 1.72 11.67
CA THR A 113 -2.22 2.57 10.71
C THR A 113 -1.08 3.29 11.42
N ARG A 114 -1.34 3.81 12.62
CA ARG A 114 -0.32 4.43 13.46
C ARG A 114 0.83 3.46 13.75
N LEU A 115 0.50 2.28 14.28
CA LEU A 115 1.49 1.22 14.53
C LEU A 115 2.32 0.86 13.29
N LEU A 116 1.69 0.79 12.11
CA LEU A 116 2.36 0.49 10.85
C LEU A 116 3.36 1.59 10.46
N LEU A 117 2.98 2.86 10.61
CA LEU A 117 3.85 4.00 10.28
C LEU A 117 4.97 4.18 11.30
N ASP A 118 4.69 3.96 12.59
CA ASP A 118 5.69 4.04 13.66
C ASP A 118 6.73 2.92 13.58
N SER A 119 6.39 1.81 12.92
CA SER A 119 7.33 0.71 12.64
C SER A 119 8.33 1.03 11.53
N LEU A 120 8.15 2.13 10.79
CA LEU A 120 9.07 2.53 9.74
C LEU A 120 10.32 3.19 10.36
N PRO A 121 11.53 2.87 9.86
CA PRO A 121 12.74 3.51 10.33
C PRO A 121 12.69 5.01 10.04
N ALA A 122 12.76 5.82 11.09
CA ALA A 122 12.92 7.27 11.00
C ALA A 122 14.42 7.59 11.07
N ILE A 123 14.90 8.46 10.18
CA ILE A 123 16.32 8.85 10.13
C ILE A 123 16.73 9.61 11.41
N ASP A 124 15.78 10.32 12.05
CA ASP A 124 16.06 11.27 13.14
C ASP A 124 15.29 10.97 14.44
N LYS A 125 14.68 9.79 14.59
CA LYS A 125 14.02 9.40 15.84
C LYS A 125 14.58 8.08 16.37
N PRO A 126 15.11 8.03 17.62
CA PRO A 126 15.35 6.75 18.26
C PRO A 126 14.03 5.98 18.34
N LEU A 127 14.08 4.67 18.14
CA LEU A 127 12.92 3.80 18.31
C LEU A 127 12.43 3.95 19.77
N GLU A 128 11.29 4.60 19.97
CA GLU A 128 10.70 4.74 21.31
C GLU A 128 10.32 3.33 21.82
N GLU A 129 10.92 2.93 22.95
CA GLU A 129 10.80 1.57 23.51
C GLU A 129 9.35 1.23 23.94
N GLU A 130 8.49 2.23 24.15
CA GLU A 130 7.13 2.07 24.70
C GLU A 130 6.14 1.33 23.78
N TRP A 131 6.39 1.25 22.47
CA TRP A 131 5.54 0.49 21.53
C TRP A 131 6.09 -0.89 21.16
N ALA A 132 7.13 -1.37 21.85
CA ALA A 132 7.55 -2.77 21.81
C ALA A 132 6.49 -3.76 22.35
N LEU A 133 5.32 -3.25 22.78
CA LEU A 133 4.29 -3.97 23.48
C LEU A 133 3.34 -4.75 22.56
N ARG A 134 3.45 -6.08 22.74
CA ARG A 134 2.57 -7.18 22.35
C ARG A 134 2.85 -7.81 20.98
N LYS A 135 3.92 -8.61 20.96
CA LYS A 135 4.03 -9.83 20.15
C LYS A 135 2.81 -10.73 20.42
N THR A 136 1.69 -10.44 19.78
CA THR A 136 0.70 -11.46 19.46
C THR A 136 0.90 -11.77 18.00
N ASP A 137 1.04 -13.05 17.70
CA ASP A 137 1.15 -13.52 16.32
C ASP A 137 0.00 -12.95 15.49
N LEU A 138 0.25 -12.70 14.21
CA LEU A 138 -0.82 -12.32 13.30
C LEU A 138 -1.89 -13.43 13.36
N PRO A 139 -3.15 -13.10 13.70
CA PRO A 139 -4.19 -14.12 13.73
C PRO A 139 -4.33 -14.70 12.32
N GLY A 140 -4.48 -16.02 12.23
CA GLY A 140 -4.70 -16.68 10.96
C GLY A 140 -5.95 -16.15 10.27
N ASN A 141 -5.95 -16.09 8.94
CA ASN A 141 -7.11 -15.64 8.16
C ASN A 141 -8.21 -16.71 7.99
N ARG A 142 -8.04 -17.90 8.56
CA ARG A 142 -9.02 -19.00 8.51
C ARG A 142 -10.18 -18.79 9.47
N THR A 143 -9.89 -18.22 10.64
CA THR A 143 -10.88 -17.89 11.67
C THR A 143 -10.71 -16.42 12.01
N LEU A 144 -11.57 -15.59 11.44
CA LEU A 144 -11.50 -14.15 11.64
C LEU A 144 -11.96 -13.77 13.07
N PRO A 145 -11.33 -12.77 13.70
CA PRO A 145 -11.76 -12.29 15.02
C PRO A 145 -13.22 -11.81 15.00
N GLN A 146 -13.89 -11.91 16.15
CA GLN A 146 -15.17 -11.25 16.35
C GLN A 146 -14.95 -9.78 16.76
N GLY A 147 -15.83 -8.90 16.32
CA GLY A 147 -15.74 -7.48 16.63
C GLY A 147 -14.73 -6.71 15.78
N CYS A 148 -13.88 -5.90 16.44
CA CYS A 148 -12.74 -5.23 15.82
C CYS A 148 -11.61 -6.24 15.57
N PHE A 149 -11.19 -6.37 14.32
CA PHE A 149 -10.17 -7.35 13.93
C PHE A 149 -8.82 -7.08 14.58
N PHE A 150 -8.51 -5.81 14.88
CA PHE A 150 -7.25 -5.41 15.51
C PHE A 150 -7.29 -5.43 17.05
N ARG A 151 -8.42 -5.79 17.68
CA ARG A 151 -8.64 -5.65 19.14
C ARG A 151 -7.52 -6.24 20.01
N GLU A 152 -7.08 -7.47 19.73
CA GLU A 152 -6.08 -8.17 20.56
C GLU A 152 -4.69 -7.51 20.53
N ARG A 153 -4.43 -6.75 19.46
CA ARG A 153 -3.18 -6.02 19.21
C ARG A 153 -3.29 -4.51 19.47
N CYS A 154 -4.50 -4.02 19.68
CA CYS A 154 -4.76 -2.59 19.80
C CYS A 154 -4.40 -2.10 21.22
N PRO A 155 -3.45 -1.15 21.38
CA PRO A 155 -3.12 -0.59 22.69
C PRO A 155 -4.27 0.25 23.27
N LEU A 156 -5.23 0.67 22.43
CA LEU A 156 -6.40 1.47 22.80
C LEU A 156 -7.68 0.64 22.93
N ALA A 157 -7.58 -0.70 22.93
CA ALA A 157 -8.72 -1.59 23.05
C ALA A 157 -9.53 -1.29 24.33
N THR A 158 -10.85 -1.21 24.19
CA THR A 158 -11.76 -0.91 25.30
C THR A 158 -13.09 -1.64 25.13
N HIS A 159 -13.99 -1.48 26.09
CA HIS A 159 -15.36 -1.99 25.99
C HIS A 159 -16.06 -1.41 24.77
N GLY A 160 -16.67 -2.30 23.97
CA GLY A 160 -17.29 -1.98 22.69
C GLY A 160 -16.51 -2.53 21.49
N CYS A 161 -15.18 -2.71 21.60
CA CYS A 161 -14.38 -3.32 20.53
C CYS A 161 -14.76 -4.79 20.25
N GLU A 162 -15.53 -5.44 21.13
CA GLU A 162 -16.11 -6.77 20.93
C GLU A 162 -17.16 -6.80 19.81
N VAL A 163 -17.74 -5.65 19.47
CA VAL A 163 -18.80 -5.54 18.45
C VAL A 163 -18.19 -5.16 17.11
N ARG A 164 -18.79 -5.67 16.02
CA ARG A 164 -18.30 -5.42 14.66
C ARG A 164 -18.38 -3.93 14.34
N GLN A 165 -17.25 -3.35 13.97
CA GLN A 165 -17.16 -1.94 13.60
C GLN A 165 -17.43 -1.76 12.09
N SER A 166 -18.28 -0.79 11.74
CA SER A 166 -18.49 -0.36 10.36
C SER A 166 -17.41 0.64 9.93
N LEU A 167 -17.16 0.73 8.62
CA LEU A 167 -16.37 1.82 8.05
C LEU A 167 -17.27 3.06 7.99
N THR A 168 -16.91 4.12 8.71
CA THR A 168 -17.72 5.34 8.80
C THR A 168 -16.92 6.55 8.35
N ILE A 169 -17.56 7.43 7.58
CA ILE A 169 -16.99 8.73 7.17
C ILE A 169 -16.96 9.66 8.39
N ARG A 170 -15.82 10.29 8.63
CA ARG A 170 -15.60 11.32 9.66
C ARG A 170 -15.78 12.73 9.08
N GLU A 171 -15.79 13.74 9.94
CA GLU A 171 -15.97 15.15 9.56
C GLU A 171 -14.87 15.65 8.60
N ASP A 172 -13.66 15.08 8.69
CA ASP A 172 -12.53 15.39 7.82
C ASP A 172 -12.52 14.63 6.49
N GLY A 173 -13.60 13.88 6.19
CA GLY A 173 -13.76 13.09 4.97
C GLY A 173 -13.08 11.72 4.98
N ARG A 174 -12.34 11.36 6.04
CA ARG A 174 -11.73 10.03 6.16
C ARG A 174 -12.76 8.97 6.53
N GLU A 175 -12.60 7.80 5.96
CA GLU A 175 -13.38 6.60 6.28
C GLU A 175 -12.59 5.72 7.24
N ILE A 176 -13.09 5.54 8.47
CA ILE A 176 -12.37 4.83 9.52
C ILE A 176 -13.25 3.76 10.17
N ARG A 177 -12.69 2.55 10.32
CA ARG A 177 -13.34 1.41 10.99
C ARG A 177 -12.88 1.30 12.45
N CYS A 178 -13.08 2.36 13.22
CA CYS A 178 -12.75 2.37 14.66
C CYS A 178 -13.55 3.45 15.39
N TRP A 179 -14.13 3.08 16.53
CA TRP A 179 -14.91 4.02 17.36
C TRP A 179 -14.04 5.05 18.07
N ARG A 180 -12.81 4.69 18.44
CA ARG A 180 -11.83 5.58 19.10
C ARG A 180 -10.78 6.13 18.13
N ALA A 181 -11.15 6.34 16.88
CA ALA A 181 -10.25 7.00 15.94
C ALA A 181 -9.79 8.35 16.51
N LEU A 182 -8.49 8.62 16.41
CA LEU A 182 -7.84 9.84 16.91
C LEU A 182 -7.89 10.98 15.90
#